data_AF-A0A521BU05-F1
#
_entry.id   AF-A0A521BU05-F1
#
_cell.length_a   1.000
_cell.length_b   1.000
_cell.length_c   1.000
_cell.angle_alpha   90.00
_cell.angle_beta   90.00
_cell.angle_gamma   90.00
#
_symmetry.space_group_name_H-M   'P 1'
#
loop_
_entity.id
_entity.type
_entity.pdbx_description
1 polymer ?
#
loop_
_entity_poly.entity_id
_entity_poly.type
_entity_poly.pdbx_seq_one_letter_code
_entity_poly.pdbx_strand_id
1 'polypeptide(L)' 'MAKLTKKTVFNAHVPKAETPMDKTTRIVREMVNEEAEQRQIKNARLRKTRLERDANILSEACPPKPVKKR' A
#
# COMPACT_ATOMS: atom_id res chain seq x y z
N MET A 1 -8.34 -26.93 53.11
CA MET A 1 -8.99 -26.67 51.79
C MET A 1 -8.78 -25.20 51.42
N ALA A 2 -7.74 -24.90 50.64
CA ALA A 2 -7.43 -23.53 50.24
C ALA A 2 -8.43 -23.03 49.18
N LYS A 3 -9.06 -21.88 49.43
CA LYS A 3 -10.07 -21.29 48.54
C LYS A 3 -9.39 -20.61 47.35
N LEU A 4 -9.50 -21.19 46.15
CA LEU A 4 -8.98 -20.60 44.92
C LEU A 4 -9.91 -19.46 44.44
N THR A 5 -9.41 -18.23 44.50
CA THR A 5 -10.11 -17.04 44.01
C THR A 5 -9.93 -16.92 42.49
N LYS A 6 -11.05 -16.84 41.77
CA LYS A 6 -11.18 -16.82 40.28
C LYS A 6 -10.45 -15.67 39.55
N LYS A 7 -9.61 -14.90 40.24
CA LYS A 7 -8.83 -13.78 39.67
C LYS A 7 -7.41 -14.16 39.26
N THR A 8 -6.94 -15.36 39.61
CA THR A 8 -5.57 -15.82 39.31
C THR A 8 -5.45 -16.65 38.03
N VAL A 9 -6.57 -16.98 37.38
CA VAL A 9 -6.59 -17.91 36.23
C VAL A 9 -6.23 -17.21 34.91
N PHE A 10 -6.38 -15.89 34.82
CA PHE A 10 -6.06 -15.13 33.61
C PHE A 10 -5.05 -14.04 33.92
N ASN A 11 -3.76 -14.39 33.81
CA ASN A 11 -2.71 -13.40 33.70
C ASN A 11 -2.84 -12.77 32.31
N ALA A 12 -3.39 -11.56 32.23
CA ALA A 12 -3.38 -10.78 31.00
C ALA A 12 -1.93 -10.71 30.50
N HIS A 13 -1.68 -11.18 29.29
CA HIS A 13 -0.36 -11.14 28.69
C HIS A 13 0.06 -9.67 28.55
N VAL A 14 0.90 -9.20 29.46
CA VAL A 14 1.46 -7.85 29.38
C VAL A 14 2.27 -7.79 28.08
N PRO A 15 2.03 -6.78 27.21
CA PRO A 15 2.79 -6.65 25.98
C PRO A 15 4.28 -6.60 26.34
N LYS A 16 5.04 -7.55 25.77
CA LYS A 16 6.48 -7.64 26.02
C LYS A 16 7.12 -6.35 25.55
N ALA A 17 8.00 -5.78 26.36
CA ALA A 17 8.81 -4.64 25.95
C ALA A 17 9.62 -5.04 24.70
N GLU A 18 9.59 -4.20 23.67
CA GLU A 18 10.27 -4.46 22.41
C GLU A 18 11.77 -4.66 22.66
N THR A 19 12.28 -5.82 22.24
CA THR A 19 13.70 -6.12 22.31
C THR A 19 14.47 -5.25 21.31
N PRO A 20 15.78 -5.01 21.51
CA PRO A 20 16.58 -4.30 20.52
C PRO A 20 16.50 -4.92 19.11
N MET A 21 16.31 -6.24 19.01
CA MET A 21 16.10 -6.94 17.74
C MET A 21 14.74 -6.60 17.09
N ASP A 22 13.69 -6.48 17.89
CA ASP A 22 12.37 -6.06 17.39
C ASP A 22 12.43 -4.65 16.80
N LYS A 23 13.23 -3.76 17.42
CA LYS A 23 13.44 -2.39 16.91
C LYS A 23 14.18 -2.38 15.58
N THR A 24 15.25 -3.17 15.43
CA THR A 24 15.98 -3.22 14.15
C THR A 24 15.13 -3.82 13.04
N THR A 25 14.38 -4.89 13.33
CA THR A 25 13.46 -5.48 12.33
C THR A 25 12.35 -4.53 11.93
N ARG A 26 11.83 -3.72 12.86
CA ARG A 26 10.87 -2.66 12.56
C ARG A 26 11.46 -1.62 11.60
N ILE A 27 12.64 -1.09 11.90
CA ILE A 27 13.31 -0.09 11.05
C ILE A 27 13.56 -0.65 9.65
N VAL A 28 14.03 -1.89 9.54
CA VAL A 28 14.24 -2.54 8.23
C VAL A 28 12.94 -2.67 7.44
N ARG A 29 11.83 -3.03 8.10
CA ARG A 29 10.51 -3.10 7.44
C ARG A 29 10.03 -1.73 6.97
N GLU A 30 10.20 -0.70 7.80
CA GLU A 30 9.84 0.68 7.46
C GLU A 30 10.62 1.14 6.21
N MET A 31 11.94 0.92 6.17
CA MET A 31 12.77 1.24 4.99
C MET A 31 12.32 0.54 3.70
N VAL A 32 12.01 -0.77 3.79
CA VAL A 32 11.55 -1.54 2.62
C VAL A 32 10.19 -1.05 2.12
N ASN A 33 9.28 -0.72 3.04
CA ASN A 33 7.96 -0.21 2.69
C ASN A 33 8.05 1.16 2.02
N GLU A 34 8.84 2.08 2.57
CA GLU A 34 9.07 3.40 1.98
C GLU A 34 9.63 3.29 0.55
N GLU A 35 10.61 2.40 0.33
CA GLU A 35 11.15 2.17 -1.00
C GLU A 35 10.09 1.58 -1.96
N ALA A 36 9.30 0.61 -1.49
CA ALA A 36 8.23 0.03 -2.26
C ALA A 36 7.17 1.07 -2.67
N GLU A 37 6.79 1.96 -1.76
CA GLU A 37 5.85 3.06 -2.02
C GLU A 37 6.40 4.00 -3.10
N GLN A 38 7.68 4.40 -3.01
CA GLN A 38 8.30 5.24 -4.03
C GLN A 38 8.29 4.57 -5.42
N ARG A 39 8.60 3.27 -5.48
CA ARG A 39 8.53 2.49 -6.74
C ARG A 39 7.10 2.43 -7.27
N GLN A 40 6.11 2.20 -6.42
CA GLN A 40 4.70 2.17 -6.81
C GLN A 40 4.24 3.52 -7.36
N ILE A 41 4.60 4.63 -6.72
CA ILE A 41 4.26 5.99 -7.19
C ILE A 41 4.86 6.24 -8.58
N LYS A 42 6.14 5.90 -8.78
CA LYS A 42 6.79 6.04 -10.10
C LYS A 42 6.07 5.21 -11.17
N ASN A 43 5.76 3.96 -10.87
CA ASN A 43 5.04 3.08 -11.78
C ASN A 43 3.63 3.58 -12.09
N ALA A 44 2.90 4.09 -11.08
CA ALA A 44 1.58 4.67 -11.27
C ALA A 44 1.63 5.90 -12.20
N ARG A 45 2.62 6.78 -12.01
CA ARG A 45 2.85 7.93 -12.89
C ARG A 45 3.15 7.49 -14.33
N LEU A 46 4.05 6.54 -14.53
CA LEU A 46 4.39 6.01 -15.86
C LEU A 46 3.20 5.32 -16.54
N ARG A 47 2.36 4.61 -15.78
CA ARG A 47 1.14 4.00 -16.32
C ARG A 47 0.15 5.07 -16.77
N LYS A 48 -0.07 6.12 -15.97
CA LYS A 48 -0.95 7.24 -16.35
C LYS A 48 -0.47 7.92 -17.64
N THR A 49 0.82 8.26 -17.73
CA THR A 49 1.37 8.91 -18.94
C THR A 49 1.30 8.01 -20.18
N ARG A 50 1.45 6.69 -20.02
CA ARG A 50 1.24 5.74 -21.14
C ARG A 50 -0.22 5.73 -21.59
N LEU A 51 -1.17 5.64 -20.66
CA LEU A 51 -2.60 5.65 -20.98
C LEU A 51 -3.04 6.96 -21.65
N GLU A 52 -2.53 8.11 -21.20
CA GLU A 52 -2.79 9.41 -21.84
C GLU A 52 -2.24 9.45 -23.27
N ARG A 53 -1.04 8.91 -23.51
CA ARG A 53 -0.48 8.81 -24.86
C ARG A 53 -1.29 7.88 -25.75
N ASP A 54 -1.68 6.72 -25.25
CA ASP A 54 -2.50 5.77 -26.01
C ASP A 54 -3.87 6.39 -26.35
N ALA A 55 -4.48 7.12 -25.41
CA ALA A 55 -5.72 7.87 -25.66
C ALA A 55 -5.55 8.95 -26.74
N ASN A 56 -4.43 9.69 -26.72
CA ASN A 56 -4.12 10.69 -27.75
C ASN A 56 -3.86 10.05 -29.12
N ILE A 57 -3.18 8.90 -29.18
CA ILE A 57 -2.97 8.18 -30.44
C ILE A 57 -4.30 7.66 -30.99
N LEU A 58 -5.19 7.16 -30.13
CA LEU A 58 -6.52 6.71 -30.54
C LEU A 58 -7.41 7.87 -31.01
N SER A 59 -7.28 9.06 -30.42
CA SER A 59 -8.02 10.24 -30.88
C SER A 59 -7.48 10.79 -32.20
N GLU A 60 -6.17 10.74 -32.42
CA GLU A 60 -5.56 11.14 -33.70
C GLU A 60 -5.84 10.12 -34.83
N ALA A 61 -5.94 8.82 -34.50
CA ALA A 61 -6.24 7.77 -35.47
C ALA A 61 -7.72 7.73 -35.92
N CYS A 62 -8.63 8.35 -35.16
CA CYS A 62 -10.04 8.49 -35.52
C CYS A 62 -10.30 9.94 -35.98
N PRO A 63 -10.11 10.27 -37.28
CA PRO A 63 -10.51 11.58 -37.78
C PRO A 63 -12.02 11.79 -37.52
N PRO A 64 -12.45 13.00 -37.12
CA PRO A 64 -13.86 13.26 -36.86
C PRO A 64 -14.67 12.95 -38.12
N LYS A 65 -15.56 11.97 -38.03
CA LYS A 65 -16.48 11.63 -39.12
C LYS A 65 -17.22 12.92 -39.53
N PRO A 66 -17.20 13.31 -40.81
CA PRO A 66 -17.81 14.56 -41.23
C PRO A 66 -19.30 14.52 -40.91
N VAL A 67 -19.76 15.49 -40.12
CA VAL A 67 -21.17 15.66 -39.78
C VAL A 67 -21.91 16.05 -41.06
N LYS A 68 -22.73 15.14 -41.61
CA LYS A 68 -23.63 15.46 -42.73
C LYS A 68 -24.66 16.49 -42.27
N LYS A 69 -24.52 17.73 -42.74
CA LYS A 69 -25.56 18.75 -42.62
C LYS A 69 -26.75 18.34 -43.51
N ARG A 70 -27.93 18.24 -42.91
CA ARG A 70 -29.21 18.06 -43.61
C ARG A 70 -29.73 19.41 -44.08
#